data_AF-A0A160MZS8-F1
#
_entry.id   AF-A0A160MZS8-F1
#
_cell.length_a   1.000
_cell.length_b   1.000
_cell.length_c   1.000
_cell.angle_alpha   90.00
_cell.angle_beta   90.00
_cell.angle_gamma   90.00
#
_symmetry.space_group_name_H-M   'P 1'
#
loop_
_entity.id
_entity.type
_entity.pdbx_description
1 polymer ?
#
loop_
_entity_poly.entity_id
_entity_poly.type
_entity_poly.pdbx_seq_one_letter_code
_entity_poly.pdbx_strand_id
1 'polypeptide(L)'
;MEREARGADALQVTQIDIERNAAFEEPVYELKIRIDPKSQTRLDASMRRAMDAHRALAFLVNGSVVFQTLVMGLPKDGVISLGGFSSKQEAEAAAAPFKAPPSRQ
;
A
#
# COMPACT_ATOMS: atom_id res chain seq x y z
N MET A 1 3.61 12.61 -25.42
CA MET A 1 2.73 11.42 -25.27
C MET A 1 2.91 10.91 -23.85
N GLU A 2 2.13 11.46 -22.91
CA GLU A 2 2.05 10.92 -21.56
C GLU A 2 1.21 9.64 -21.64
N ARG A 3 1.88 8.49 -21.53
CA ARG A 3 1.18 7.20 -21.44
C ARG A 3 0.34 7.22 -20.17
N GLU A 4 -0.96 7.05 -20.34
CA GLU A 4 -1.96 6.79 -19.31
C GLU A 4 -1.38 6.01 -18.12
N ALA A 5 -1.12 6.70 -17.02
CA ALA A 5 -1.03 6.04 -15.73
C ALA A 5 -2.45 5.61 -15.34
N ARG A 6 -2.85 4.41 -15.77
CA ARG A 6 -4.10 3.79 -15.31
C ARG A 6 -3.89 3.26 -13.89
N GLY A 7 -3.79 4.16 -12.91
CA GLY A 7 -3.63 3.88 -11.49
C GLY A 7 -4.48 4.80 -10.62
N ALA A 8 -4.50 4.56 -9.30
CA ALA A 8 -4.97 5.58 -8.35
C ALA A 8 -3.85 6.59 -8.17
N ASP A 9 -3.74 7.54 -9.10
CA ASP A 9 -2.69 8.54 -9.02
C ASP A 9 -2.92 9.47 -7.81
N ALA A 10 -1.84 9.77 -7.09
CA ALA A 10 -1.83 10.65 -5.92
C ALA A 10 -2.79 10.22 -4.79
N LEU A 11 -2.66 8.98 -4.31
CA LEU A 11 -3.23 8.58 -3.02
C LEU A 11 -2.49 9.30 -1.89
N GLN A 12 -3.24 10.02 -1.06
CA GLN A 12 -2.68 10.65 0.12
C GLN A 12 -2.69 9.68 1.30
N VAL A 13 -1.49 9.35 1.79
CA VAL A 13 -1.30 8.60 3.04
C VAL A 13 -1.43 9.56 4.21
N THR A 14 -2.29 9.23 5.18
CA THR A 14 -2.48 10.05 6.40
C THR A 14 -1.74 9.48 7.60
N GLN A 15 -1.56 8.15 7.65
CA GLN A 15 -0.88 7.49 8.74
C GLN A 15 -0.31 6.15 8.29
N ILE A 16 0.79 5.76 8.92
CA ILE A 16 1.47 4.49 8.72
C ILE A 16 1.78 3.90 10.09
N ASP A 17 1.14 2.77 10.39
CA ASP A 17 1.33 2.01 11.62
C ASP A 17 2.02 0.68 11.31
N ILE A 18 2.79 0.14 12.27
CA ILE A 18 3.38 -1.20 12.18
C ILE A 18 2.87 -2.01 13.35
N GLU A 19 2.19 -3.11 13.06
CA GLU A 19 1.52 -3.96 14.04
C GLU A 19 2.04 -5.39 13.96
N ARG A 20 2.19 -6.05 15.11
CA ARG A 20 2.40 -7.51 15.14
C ARG A 20 1.05 -8.18 14.95
N ASN A 21 0.94 -9.06 13.96
CA ASN A 21 -0.25 -9.89 13.78
C ASN A 21 -0.27 -10.98 14.85
N ALA A 22 -1.20 -10.85 15.81
CA ALA A 22 -1.35 -11.78 16.92
C ALA A 22 -1.95 -13.14 16.53
N ALA A 23 -2.42 -13.29 15.28
CA ALA A 23 -2.95 -14.55 14.77
C ALA A 23 -1.88 -15.60 14.46
N PHE A 24 -0.60 -15.22 14.47
CA PHE A 24 0.53 -16.10 14.21
C PHE A 24 1.41 -16.25 15.46
N GLU A 25 1.86 -17.47 15.72
CA GLU A 25 2.81 -17.75 16.81
C GLU A 25 4.16 -17.10 16.50
N GLU A 26 4.66 -17.27 15.27
CA GLU A 26 5.83 -16.57 14.77
C GLU A 26 5.61 -15.06 14.69
N PRO A 27 6.67 -14.25 14.86
CA PRO A 27 6.58 -12.80 14.72
C PRO A 27 6.27 -12.42 13.26
N VAL A 28 5.00 -12.22 12.95
CA VAL A 28 4.54 -11.63 11.69
C VAL A 28 4.16 -10.17 11.94
N TYR A 29 4.80 -9.26 11.21
CA TYR A 29 4.51 -7.84 11.25
C TYR A 29 3.79 -7.39 9.97
N GLU A 30 2.89 -6.43 10.14
CA GLU A 30 2.12 -5.80 9.08
C GLU A 30 2.28 -4.28 9.14
N LEU A 31 2.47 -3.69 7.96
CA LEU A 31 2.42 -2.27 7.71
C LEU A 31 0.97 -1.88 7.39
N LYS A 32 0.34 -1.09 8.26
CA LYS A 32 -1.00 -0.53 8.08
C LYS A 32 -0.87 0.87 7.50
N ILE A 33 -1.25 1.05 6.24
CA ILE A 33 -1.23 2.33 5.55
C ILE A 33 -2.66 2.86 5.49
N ARG A 34 -2.91 3.99 6.16
CA ARG A 34 -4.20 4.66 6.15
C ARG A 34 -4.24 5.70 5.04
N ILE A 35 -5.26 5.60 4.20
CA ILE A 35 -5.48 6.50 3.07
C ILE A 35 -6.53 7.55 3.43
N ASP A 36 -6.27 8.80 3.04
CA ASP A 36 -7.19 9.92 3.22
C ASP A 36 -8.59 9.58 2.68
N PRO A 37 -9.68 9.90 3.40
CA PRO A 37 -11.05 9.61 2.95
C PRO A 37 -11.37 10.06 1.53
N LYS A 38 -10.85 11.21 1.08
CA LYS A 38 -11.09 11.71 -0.30
C LYS A 38 -10.41 10.85 -1.36
N SER A 39 -9.42 10.05 -0.97
CA SER A 39 -8.68 9.15 -1.84
C SER A 39 -9.18 7.71 -1.80
N GLN A 40 -10.01 7.33 -0.81
CA GLN A 40 -10.49 5.95 -0.64
C GLN A 40 -11.30 5.45 -1.84
N THR A 41 -12.22 6.25 -2.39
CA THR A 41 -13.00 5.86 -3.58
C THR A 41 -12.10 5.53 -4.78
N ARG A 42 -11.00 6.26 -4.96
CA ARG A 42 -10.04 6.02 -6.05
C ARG A 42 -9.19 4.76 -5.81
N LEU A 43 -8.81 4.52 -4.55
CA LEU A 43 -8.17 3.29 -4.13
C LEU A 43 -9.05 2.08 -4.43
N ASP A 44 -10.30 2.12 -3.97
CA ASP A 44 -11.27 1.04 -4.16
C ASP A 44 -11.49 0.73 -5.64
N ALA A 45 -11.67 1.77 -6.48
CA ALA A 45 -11.82 1.58 -7.91
C ALA A 45 -10.58 0.91 -8.54
N SER A 46 -9.38 1.24 -8.08
CA SER A 46 -8.14 0.65 -8.60
C SER A 46 -7.93 -0.79 -8.12
N MET A 47 -8.28 -1.07 -6.87
CA MET A 47 -8.27 -2.42 -6.32
C MET A 47 -9.31 -3.32 -6.99
N ARG A 48 -10.53 -2.82 -7.23
CA ARG A 48 -11.57 -3.54 -8.00
C ARG A 48 -11.07 -3.91 -9.39
N ARG A 49 -10.52 -2.95 -10.14
CA ARG A 49 -9.93 -3.21 -11.45
C ARG A 49 -8.82 -4.25 -11.42
N ALA A 50 -7.97 -4.24 -10.39
CA ALA A 50 -6.92 -5.23 -10.23
C ALA A 50 -7.48 -6.64 -9.98
N MET A 51 -8.50 -6.76 -9.11
CA MET A 51 -9.21 -8.01 -8.83
C MET A 51 -9.90 -8.56 -10.09
N ASP A 52 -10.68 -7.72 -10.78
CA ASP A 52 -11.43 -8.09 -11.99
C ASP A 52 -10.49 -8.54 -13.12
N ALA A 53 -9.31 -7.95 -13.20
CA ALA A 53 -8.29 -8.31 -14.19
C ALA A 53 -7.40 -9.48 -13.76
N HIS A 54 -7.55 -9.99 -12.54
CA HIS A 54 -6.64 -10.98 -11.92
C HIS A 54 -5.16 -10.54 -11.99
N ARG A 55 -4.89 -9.25 -11.72
CA ARG A 55 -3.54 -8.68 -11.75
C ARG A 55 -3.10 -8.20 -10.38
N ALA A 56 -1.80 -8.26 -10.15
CA ALA A 56 -1.20 -7.64 -8.99
C ALA A 56 -1.32 -6.10 -9.08
N LEU A 57 -1.60 -5.47 -7.94
CA LEU A 57 -1.55 -4.03 -7.76
C LEU A 57 -0.14 -3.63 -7.29
N ALA A 58 0.44 -2.63 -7.94
CA ALA A 58 1.70 -2.03 -7.54
C ALA A 58 1.46 -0.70 -6.81
N PHE A 59 2.16 -0.49 -5.71
CA PHE A 59 2.25 0.76 -4.98
C PHE A 59 3.51 1.49 -5.42
N LEU A 60 3.32 2.66 -6.02
CA LEU A 60 4.40 3.51 -6.48
C LEU A 60 4.60 4.68 -5.53
N VAL A 61 5.86 4.96 -5.20
CA VAL A 61 6.27 6.20 -4.51
C VAL A 61 7.36 6.85 -5.35
N ASN A 62 7.18 8.12 -5.71
CA ASN A 62 8.10 8.88 -6.57
C ASN A 62 8.48 8.11 -7.85
N GLY A 63 7.50 7.46 -8.49
CA GLY A 63 7.68 6.68 -9.73
C GLY A 63 8.36 5.31 -9.55
N SER A 64 8.80 4.96 -8.34
CA SER A 64 9.40 3.65 -8.05
C SER A 64 8.38 2.70 -7.44
N VAL A 65 8.37 1.44 -7.87
CA VAL A 65 7.54 0.40 -7.25
C VAL A 65 8.12 0.05 -5.88
N VAL A 66 7.36 0.31 -4.83
CA VAL A 66 7.74 0.03 -3.44
C VAL A 66 7.14 -1.29 -2.96
N PHE A 67 5.94 -1.62 -3.44
CA PHE A 67 5.26 -2.85 -3.07
C PHE A 67 4.41 -3.35 -4.24
N GLN A 68 4.26 -4.66 -4.38
CA GLN A 68 3.38 -5.26 -5.38
C GLN A 68 2.70 -6.49 -4.77
N THR A 69 1.39 -6.57 -4.88
CA THR A 69 0.64 -7.70 -4.30
C THR A 69 -0.65 -8.00 -5.04
N LEU A 70 -1.14 -9.24 -4.89
CA LEU A 70 -2.48 -9.60 -5.30
C LEU A 70 -3.49 -8.96 -4.34
N VAL A 71 -4.51 -8.33 -4.91
CA VAL A 71 -5.63 -7.79 -4.13
C VAL A 71 -6.62 -8.93 -3.91
N MET A 72 -6.79 -9.35 -2.66
CA MET A 72 -7.72 -10.44 -2.28
C MET A 72 -9.07 -9.91 -1.80
N GLY A 73 -9.19 -8.60 -1.60
CA GLY A 73 -10.39 -7.93 -1.12
C GLY A 73 -10.18 -6.43 -1.00
N LEU A 74 -11.26 -5.69 -0.72
CA LEU A 74 -11.21 -4.25 -0.55
C LEU A 74 -10.82 -3.87 0.88
N PRO A 75 -10.10 -2.75 1.05
CA PRO A 75 -9.65 -2.29 2.36
C PRO A 75 -10.85 -1.81 3.17
N LYS A 76 -10.91 -2.20 4.44
CA LYS A 76 -11.87 -1.63 5.39
C LYS A 76 -11.36 -0.28 5.86
N ASP A 77 -12.24 0.71 5.88
CA ASP A 77 -11.95 2.07 6.39
C ASP A 77 -10.73 2.75 5.74
N GLY A 78 -10.42 2.39 4.48
CA GLY A 78 -9.26 2.91 3.75
C GLY A 78 -7.90 2.49 4.31
N VAL A 79 -7.84 1.41 5.10
CA VAL A 79 -6.59 0.86 5.63
C VAL A 79 -6.10 -0.28 4.75
N ILE A 80 -4.91 -0.12 4.20
CA ILE A 80 -4.21 -1.15 3.44
C ILE A 80 -3.24 -1.84 4.39
N SER A 81 -3.35 -3.16 4.51
CA SER A 81 -2.39 -3.98 5.27
C SER A 81 -1.41 -4.61 4.29
N LEU A 82 -0.13 -4.22 4.37
CA LEU A 82 0.96 -4.85 3.64
C LEU A 82 1.74 -5.68 4.66
N GLY A 83 1.90 -6.98 4.42
CA GLY A 83 2.32 -7.88 5.49
C GLY A 83 3.28 -8.97 5.06
N GLY A 84 3.58 -9.83 6.04
CA GLY A 84 4.47 -10.98 5.93
C GLY A 84 5.89 -10.74 6.43
N PHE A 85 6.14 -9.62 7.13
CA PHE A 85 7.49 -9.30 7.59
C PHE A 85 7.85 -10.12 8.84
N SER A 86 9.05 -10.67 8.84
CA SER A 86 9.60 -11.51 9.91
C SER A 86 10.07 -10.71 11.13
N SER A 87 10.22 -9.39 10.97
CA SER A 87 10.68 -8.49 12.03
C SER A 87 10.10 -7.09 11.90
N LYS A 88 10.10 -6.35 13.00
CA LYS A 88 9.73 -4.94 13.00
C LYS A 88 10.67 -4.10 12.14
N GLN A 89 11.97 -4.40 12.14
CA GLN A 89 12.94 -3.66 11.31
C GLN A 89 12.66 -3.83 9.81
N GLU A 90 12.28 -5.04 9.39
CA GLU A 90 11.90 -5.30 8.00
C GLU A 90 10.66 -4.50 7.60
N ALA A 91 9.63 -4.47 8.46
CA ALA A 91 8.44 -3.65 8.24
C ALA A 91 8.77 -2.14 8.21
N GLU A 92 9.69 -1.67 9.05
CA GLU A 92 10.15 -0.27 9.06
C GLU A 92 10.89 0.10 7.78
N ALA A 93 11.75 -0.78 7.27
CA ALA A 93 12.44 -0.60 6.00
C ALA A 93 11.44 -0.53 4.82
N ALA A 94 10.41 -1.38 4.82
CA ALA A 94 9.34 -1.33 3.84
C ALA A 94 8.48 -0.05 3.94
N ALA A 95 8.36 0.52 5.14
CA ALA A 95 7.64 1.77 5.38
C ALA A 95 8.41 3.02 4.93
N ALA A 96 9.74 2.96 4.88
CA ALA A 96 10.60 4.12 4.67
C ALA A 96 10.29 4.93 3.41
N PRO A 97 10.00 4.32 2.23
CA PRO A 97 9.69 5.08 1.03
C PRO A 97 8.41 5.93 1.17
N PHE A 98 7.38 5.42 1.86
CA PHE A 98 6.13 6.17 2.06
C PHE A 98 6.28 7.39 2.98
N LYS A 99 7.34 7.44 3.79
CA LYS A 99 7.66 8.55 4.69
C LYS A 99 8.63 9.56 4.08
N ALA A 100 9.31 9.20 2.99
CA ALA A 100 10.28 10.06 2.36
C ALA A 100 9.56 11.24 1.68
N PRO A 101 10.03 12.49 1.87
CA PRO A 101 9.51 13.61 1.09
C PRO A 101 9.71 13.32 -0.40
N PRO A 102 8.85 13.86 -1.29
CA PRO A 102 9.03 13.68 -2.72
C PRO A 102 10.44 14.11 -3.10
N SER A 103 11.19 13.19 -3.69
CA SER A 103 12.53 13.49 -4.19
C SER A 103 12.38 14.58 -5.24
N ARG A 104 12.95 15.77 -4.99
CA ARG A 104 13.02 16.82 -6.01
C ARG A 104 13.82 16.26 -7.19
N GLN A 105 13.13 15.89 -8.26
CA GLN A 105 13.72 15.71 -9.59
C GLN A 105 13.59 17.01 -10.35
#